data_AF-A0A7W8WDI5-F1
#
_entry.id   AF-A0A7W8WDI5-F1
#
_cell.length_a   1.000
_cell.length_b   1.000
_cell.length_c   1.000
_cell.angle_alpha   90.00
_cell.angle_beta   90.00
_cell.angle_gamma   90.00
#
_symmetry.space_group_name_H-M   'P 1'
#
loop_
_entity.id
_entity.type
_entity.pdbx_description
1 polymer ?
#
loop_
_entity_poly.entity_id
_entity_poly.type
_entity_poly.pdbx_seq_one_letter_code
_entity_poly.pdbx_strand_id
1 'polypeptide(L)'
;MSIVDKVVDKRGTRKQAQAYLDYLWSPAAQEIIAQHHPRPRDKNVLAKHAAEFKPIRTFTVEELFGNWQKAQDTHFSDGGTFDQIIVDRK
;
A
#
# COMPACT_ATOMS: atom_id res chain seq x y z
N MET A 1 -4.16 -2.56 6.31
CA MET A 1 -5.30 -3.36 5.82
C MET A 1 -6.35 -3.35 6.89
N SER A 2 -7.60 -3.11 6.52
CA SER A 2 -8.64 -2.78 7.50
C SER A 2 -9.86 -3.68 7.27
N ILE A 3 -10.32 -4.32 8.33
CA ILE A 3 -11.62 -4.97 8.38
C ILE A 3 -12.63 -3.93 8.84
N VAL A 4 -13.79 -3.86 8.17
CA VAL A 4 -14.89 -3.00 8.61
C VAL A 4 -15.78 -3.80 9.55
N ASP A 5 -15.58 -3.62 10.87
CA ASP A 5 -16.21 -4.42 11.93
C ASP A 5 -17.73 -4.54 11.75
N LYS A 6 -18.42 -3.41 11.57
CA LYS A 6 -19.87 -3.35 11.37
C LYS A 6 -20.37 -4.26 10.23
N VAL A 7 -19.61 -4.40 9.15
CA VAL A 7 -20.01 -5.19 7.98
C VAL A 7 -19.78 -6.68 8.23
N VAL A 8 -18.60 -7.04 8.74
CA VAL A 8 -18.27 -8.44 8.97
C VAL A 8 -19.08 -9.06 10.08
N ASP A 9 -19.46 -8.28 11.09
CA ASP A 9 -20.33 -8.74 12.18
C ASP A 9 -21.77 -8.92 11.68
N LYS A 10 -22.29 -7.96 10.90
CA LYS A 10 -23.62 -8.08 10.27
C LYS A 10 -23.72 -9.28 9.32
N ARG A 11 -22.64 -9.61 8.61
CA ARG A 11 -22.62 -10.68 7.60
C ARG A 11 -22.08 -12.02 8.12
N GLY A 12 -21.55 -12.06 9.34
CA GLY A 12 -20.91 -13.26 9.89
C GLY A 12 -19.63 -13.69 9.17
N THR A 13 -18.94 -12.78 8.48
CA THR A 13 -17.80 -13.10 7.60
C THR A 13 -16.43 -12.73 8.18
N ARG A 14 -16.37 -12.39 9.48
CA ARG A 14 -15.13 -11.90 10.13
C ARG A 14 -13.97 -12.88 9.99
N LYS A 15 -14.21 -14.17 10.22
CA LYS A 15 -13.17 -15.20 10.16
C LYS A 15 -12.55 -15.29 8.76
N GLN A 16 -13.38 -15.30 7.72
CA GLN A 16 -12.95 -15.40 6.33
C GLN A 16 -12.22 -14.13 5.89
N ALA A 17 -12.73 -12.95 6.26
CA ALA A 17 -12.09 -11.68 5.96
C ALA A 17 -10.70 -11.57 6.60
N GLN A 18 -10.58 -11.94 7.88
CA GLN A 18 -9.29 -11.93 8.58
C GLN A 18 -8.32 -12.95 7.97
N ALA A 19 -8.76 -14.20 7.76
CA ALA A 19 -7.92 -15.23 7.17
C ALA A 19 -7.42 -14.86 5.77
N TYR A 20 -8.26 -14.21 4.95
CA TYR A 20 -7.84 -13.72 3.65
C TYR A 20 -6.75 -12.65 3.75
N LEU A 21 -6.93 -11.66 4.65
CA LEU A 21 -5.93 -10.61 4.85
C LEU A 21 -4.63 -11.14 5.45
N ASP A 22 -4.70 -12.09 6.39
CA ASP A 22 -3.53 -12.75 6.97
C ASP A 22 -2.78 -13.57 5.92
N TYR A 23 -3.53 -14.26 5.04
CA TYR A 23 -2.95 -15.05 3.96
C TYR A 23 -2.10 -14.19 3.02
N LEU A 24 -2.49 -12.95 2.75
CA LEU A 24 -1.69 -12.02 1.92
C LEU A 24 -0.27 -11.79 2.47
N TRP A 25 -0.04 -12.01 3.77
CA TRP A 25 1.28 -11.93 4.40
C TRP A 25 2.05 -13.26 4.44
N SER A 26 1.43 -14.36 4.03
CA SER A 26 2.09 -15.66 3.96
C SER A 26 3.16 -15.70 2.85
N PRO A 27 4.21 -16.52 2.99
CA PRO A 27 5.20 -16.70 1.93
C PRO A 27 4.58 -17.11 0.58
N ALA A 28 3.51 -17.93 0.60
CA ALA A 28 2.82 -18.36 -0.59
C ALA A 28 2.14 -17.20 -1.33
N ALA A 29 1.44 -16.31 -0.62
CA ALA A 29 0.85 -15.13 -1.23
C ALA A 29 1.91 -14.13 -1.69
N GLN A 30 3.02 -14.00 -0.95
CA GLN A 30 4.13 -13.12 -1.34
C GLN A 30 4.81 -13.60 -2.62
N GLU A 31 4.91 -14.91 -2.85
CA GLU A 31 5.38 -15.48 -4.12
C GLU A 31 4.42 -15.13 -5.27
N ILE A 32 3.11 -15.24 -5.07
CA ILE A 32 2.09 -14.82 -6.06
C ILE A 32 2.22 -13.32 -6.35
N ILE A 33 2.40 -12.50 -5.32
CA ILE A 33 2.64 -11.06 -5.46
C ILE A 33 3.86 -10.80 -6.34
N ALA A 34 4.97 -11.49 -6.10
CA ALA A 34 6.17 -11.36 -6.94
C ALA A 34 5.90 -11.77 -8.40
N GLN A 35 5.20 -12.89 -8.64
CA GLN A 35 4.84 -13.36 -9.99
C GLN A 35 4.00 -12.37 -10.80
N HIS A 36 3.23 -11.53 -10.11
CA HIS A 36 2.41 -10.49 -10.75
C HIS A 36 3.08 -9.11 -10.80
N HIS A 37 4.36 -9.01 -10.41
CA HIS A 37 5.22 -7.82 -10.46
C HIS A 37 5.12 -6.76 -9.34
N PRO A 38 4.19 -6.77 -8.36
CA PRO A 38 4.39 -5.96 -7.17
C PRO A 38 5.56 -6.46 -6.31
N ARG A 39 6.26 -5.53 -5.66
CA ARG A 39 7.40 -5.86 -4.80
C ARG A 39 6.92 -6.53 -3.50
N PRO A 40 7.33 -7.79 -3.23
CA PRO A 40 6.95 -8.49 -2.01
C PRO A 40 7.60 -7.86 -0.76
N ARG A 41 6.93 -8.02 0.38
CA ARG A 41 7.37 -7.59 1.71
C ARG A 41 8.16 -8.67 2.45
N ASP A 42 7.91 -9.94 2.15
CA ASP A 42 8.72 -11.04 2.67
C ASP A 42 10.14 -10.95 2.11
N LYS A 43 11.13 -10.91 3.01
CA LYS A 43 12.54 -10.72 2.64
C LYS A 43 13.12 -11.90 1.87
N ASN A 44 12.69 -13.12 2.17
CA ASN A 44 13.17 -14.33 1.51
C ASN A 44 12.63 -14.41 0.09
N VAL A 45 11.33 -14.11 -0.09
CA VAL A 45 10.72 -14.03 -1.41
C VAL A 45 11.34 -12.89 -2.23
N LEU A 46 11.53 -11.71 -1.64
CA LEU A 46 12.17 -10.60 -2.33
C LEU A 46 13.60 -10.95 -2.80
N ALA A 47 14.39 -11.63 -1.95
CA ALA A 47 15.74 -12.06 -2.30
C ALA A 47 15.75 -13.11 -3.44
N LYS A 48 14.79 -14.03 -3.45
CA LYS A 48 14.62 -15.03 -4.52
C LYS A 48 14.34 -14.37 -5.88
N HIS A 49 13.63 -13.24 -5.88
CA HIS A 49 13.26 -12.47 -7.07
C HIS A 49 14.17 -11.24 -7.33
N ALA A 50 15.40 -11.24 -6.79
CA ALA A 50 16.32 -10.09 -6.90
C ALA A 50 16.73 -9.71 -8.33
N ALA A 51 16.61 -10.65 -9.29
CA ALA A 51 16.86 -10.37 -10.70
C ALA A 51 15.83 -9.37 -11.29
N GLU A 52 14.58 -9.45 -10.84
CA GLU A 52 13.50 -8.54 -11.22
C GLU A 52 13.52 -7.30 -10.33
N PHE A 53 13.55 -7.49 -9.01
CA PHE A 53 13.47 -6.40 -8.04
C PHE A 53 14.84 -5.90 -7.64
N LYS A 54 15.50 -5.18 -8.55
CA LYS A 54 16.76 -4.51 -8.24
C LYS A 54 16.61 -3.57 -7.03
N PRO A 55 17.64 -3.44 -6.18
CA PRO A 55 17.64 -2.47 -5.10
C PRO A 55 17.47 -1.05 -5.64
N ILE A 56 16.54 -0.30 -5.08
CA ILE A 56 16.36 1.13 -5.37
C ILE A 56 16.25 1.87 -4.05
N ARG A 57 16.74 3.11 -4.02
CA ARG A 57 16.55 4.00 -2.88
C ARG A 57 15.10 4.46 -2.85
N THR A 58 14.40 4.17 -1.77
CA THR A 58 13.02 4.60 -1.52
C THR A 58 12.97 5.55 -0.33
N PHE A 59 11.86 6.25 -0.19
CA PHE A 59 11.48 6.99 1.01
C PHE A 59 10.03 6.65 1.34
N THR A 60 9.61 6.90 2.58
CA THR A 60 8.21 6.77 2.98
C THR A 60 7.51 8.13 3.00
N VAL A 61 6.18 8.11 3.03
CA VAL A 61 5.40 9.35 3.19
C VAL A 61 5.63 9.95 4.57
N GLU A 62 5.80 9.11 5.60
CA GLU A 62 6.07 9.54 6.97
C GLU A 62 7.40 10.29 7.08
N GLU A 63 8.45 9.84 6.37
CA GLU A 63 9.77 10.49 6.35
C GLU A 63 9.73 11.91 5.79
N LEU A 64 8.94 12.15 4.73
CA LEU A 64 8.94 13.43 4.02
C LEU A 64 7.81 14.37 4.44
N PHE A 65 6.65 13.81 4.79
CA PHE A 65 5.41 14.56 4.99
C PHE A 65 4.79 14.34 6.38
N GLY A 66 5.38 13.46 7.19
CA GLY A 66 4.92 13.14 8.55
C GLY A 66 3.80 12.09 8.58
N ASN A 67 2.75 12.27 7.78
CA ASN A 67 1.69 11.26 7.61
C ASN A 67 0.88 11.50 6.31
N TRP A 68 0.08 10.51 5.94
CA TRP A 68 -0.77 10.56 4.75
C TRP A 68 -1.85 11.64 4.79
N GLN A 69 -2.44 11.93 5.95
CA GLN A 69 -3.47 12.98 6.05
C GLN A 69 -2.87 14.35 5.70
N LYS A 70 -1.72 14.68 6.28
CA LYS A 70 -1.01 15.93 5.99
C LYS A 70 -0.54 16.01 4.54
N ALA A 71 -0.03 14.91 3.97
CA ALA A 71 0.35 14.87 2.57
C ALA A 71 -0.86 15.11 1.66
N GLN A 72 -2.00 14.47 1.96
CA GLN A 72 -3.25 14.64 1.22
C GLN A 72 -3.74 16.09 1.29
N ASP A 73 -3.84 16.65 2.49
CA ASP A 73 -4.35 18.01 2.70
C ASP A 73 -3.46 19.08 2.05
N THR A 74 -2.14 18.90 2.11
CA THR A 74 -1.20 19.87 1.53
C THR A 74 -1.20 19.81 0.01
N HIS A 75 -1.24 18.61 -0.57
CA HIS A 75 -0.96 18.43 -1.99
C HIS A 75 -2.19 18.24 -2.85
N PHE A 76 -3.24 17.59 -2.35
CA PHE A 76 -4.30 17.01 -3.18
C PHE A 76 -5.73 17.39 -2.78
N SER A 77 -5.94 18.04 -1.65
CA SER A 77 -7.23 18.67 -1.33
C SER A 77 -7.45 19.91 -2.20
N ASP A 78 -8.71 20.34 -2.36
CA ASP A 78 -9.06 21.52 -3.17
C ASP A 78 -8.23 22.75 -2.75
N GLY A 79 -7.58 23.40 -3.73
CA GLY A 79 -6.66 24.52 -3.52
C GLY A 79 -5.24 24.12 -3.07
N GLY A 80 -4.96 22.82 -2.96
CA GLY A 80 -3.66 22.25 -2.64
C GLY A 80 -2.63 22.49 -3.75
N THR A 81 -1.39 22.07 -3.49
CA THR A 81 -0.28 22.38 -4.42
C THR A 81 -0.47 21.78 -5.82
N PHE A 82 -1.18 20.66 -5.96
CA PHE A 82 -1.48 20.08 -7.27
C PHE A 82 -2.33 21.04 -8.12
N ASP A 83 -3.38 21.61 -7.53
CA ASP A 83 -4.26 22.56 -8.22
C ASP A 83 -3.49 23.80 -8.65
N GLN A 84 -2.63 24.34 -7.79
CA GLN A 84 -1.79 25.51 -8.10
C GLN A 84 -0.92 25.23 -9.34
N ILE A 85 -0.25 24.07 -9.39
CA ILE A 85 0.62 23.69 -10.52
C ILE A 85 -0.17 23.47 -11.81
N ILE A 86 -1.38 22.90 -11.72
CA ILE A 86 -2.22 22.60 -12.89
C ILE A 86 -2.91 23.86 -13.42
N VAL A 87 -3.34 24.77 -12.54
CA VAL A 87 -4.04 26.01 -12.91
C VAL A 87 -3.07 27.08 -13.40
N ASP A 88 -1.87 27.18 -12.81
CA ASP A 88 -0.84 28.14 -13.22
C ASP A 88 -0.18 27.81 -14.59
N ARG A 89 -0.53 26.67 -15.21
CA ARG A 89 -0.08 26.29 -16.57
C ARG A 89 -0.92 26.92 -17.71
N LYS A 90 -1.46 28.12 -17.51
CA LYS A 90 -2.06 28.95 -18.58
C LYS A 90 -1.19 30.16 -18.86
#